data_AF-Q1IPH7-F1
#
_entry.id   AF-Q1IPH7-F1
#
_cell.length_a   1.000
_cell.length_b   1.000
_cell.length_c   1.000
_cell.angle_alpha   90.00
_cell.angle_beta   90.00
_cell.angle_gamma   90.00
#
_symmetry.space_group_name_H-M   'P 1'
#
loop_
_entity.id
_entity.type
_entity.pdbx_description
1 polymer ?
#
loop_
_entity_poly.entity_id
_entity_poly.type
_entity_poly.pdbx_seq_one_letter_code
_entity_poly.pdbx_strand_id
1 'polypeptide(L)'
;MQVDLSIFPVINASLNGAAAVLIGTGVYFIKTNRREIHRKFMIAAVSCSALFLVCYLTYHGLLGAQSGSVRKHFAGPPLARDVYFTILTSHTILAVVIVPLVLITLSRGLKARYVQHRAIARWTYPLWMYVSVTGVVIYLMLYKIYV
;
A
#
# COMPACT_ATOMS: atom_id res chain seq x y z
N MET A 1 -21.33 -6.86 20.21
CA MET A 1 -21.82 -6.10 19.04
C MET A 1 -21.04 -6.57 17.83
N GLN A 2 -21.68 -7.22 16.85
CA GLN A 2 -21.02 -7.58 15.59
C GLN A 2 -20.91 -6.30 14.73
N VAL A 3 -19.69 -5.91 14.39
CA VAL A 3 -19.42 -4.78 13.50
C VAL A 3 -19.38 -5.31 12.07
N ASP A 4 -20.12 -4.70 11.14
CA ASP A 4 -20.02 -5.05 9.73
C ASP A 4 -18.63 -4.67 9.18
N LEU A 5 -17.87 -5.68 8.74
CA LEU A 5 -16.51 -5.53 8.25
C LEU A 5 -16.41 -5.54 6.71
N SER A 6 -17.54 -5.66 6.00
CA SER A 6 -17.58 -5.84 4.54
C SER A 6 -17.02 -4.63 3.76
N ILE A 7 -17.10 -3.43 4.34
CA ILE A 7 -16.63 -2.18 3.71
C ILE A 7 -15.10 -2.01 3.76
N PHE A 8 -14.43 -2.59 4.77
CA PHE A 8 -13.00 -2.39 5.00
C PHE A 8 -12.11 -2.83 3.84
N PRO A 9 -12.32 -4.00 3.20
CA PRO A 9 -11.53 -4.40 2.04
C PRO A 9 -11.59 -3.38 0.88
N VAL A 10 -12.77 -2.80 0.62
CA VAL A 10 -12.96 -1.80 -0.44
C VAL A 10 -12.20 -0.52 -0.09
N ILE A 11 -12.31 -0.05 1.16
CA ILE A 11 -11.58 1.13 1.64
C ILE A 11 -10.08 0.90 1.53
N ASN A 12 -9.58 -0.23 2.01
CA ASN A 12 -8.16 -0.59 1.98
C ASN A 12 -7.60 -0.66 0.56
N ALA A 13 -8.34 -1.27 -0.37
CA ALA A 13 -7.96 -1.30 -1.78
C ALA A 13 -7.98 0.10 -2.40
N SER A 14 -9.00 0.91 -2.10
CA SER A 14 -9.12 2.28 -2.61
C SER A 14 -7.99 3.19 -2.12
N LEU A 15 -7.60 3.07 -0.85
CA LEU A 15 -6.47 3.81 -0.29
C LEU A 15 -5.14 3.39 -0.94
N ASN A 16 -4.91 2.09 -1.17
CA ASN A 16 -3.73 1.64 -1.91
C ASN A 16 -3.72 2.15 -3.36
N GLY A 17 -4.85 2.09 -4.05
CA GLY A 17 -4.99 2.63 -5.40
C GLY A 17 -4.73 4.14 -5.45
N ALA A 18 -5.29 4.90 -4.51
CA ALA A 18 -5.05 6.33 -4.38
C ALA A 18 -3.58 6.63 -4.10
N ALA A 19 -2.93 5.87 -3.20
CA ALA A 19 -1.50 6.00 -2.95
C ALA A 19 -0.68 5.76 -4.22
N ALA A 20 -0.97 4.70 -5.00
CA ALA A 20 -0.29 4.42 -6.27
C ALA A 20 -0.39 5.61 -7.26
N VAL A 21 -1.59 6.18 -7.42
CA VAL A 21 -1.83 7.34 -8.28
C VAL A 21 -1.06 8.57 -7.79
N LEU A 22 -1.09 8.84 -6.48
CA LEU A 22 -0.38 9.98 -5.87
C LEU A 22 1.14 9.84 -6.03
N ILE A 23 1.69 8.64 -5.82
CA ILE A 23 3.11 8.34 -5.99
C ILE A 23 3.52 8.57 -7.45
N GLY A 24 2.80 7.94 -8.40
CA GLY A 24 3.07 8.09 -9.83
C GLY A 24 3.02 9.54 -10.29
N THR A 25 2.00 10.27 -9.86
CA THR A 25 1.83 11.70 -10.18
C THR A 25 2.93 12.57 -9.57
N GLY A 26 3.29 12.33 -8.32
CA GLY A 26 4.37 13.07 -7.69
C GLY A 26 5.74 12.78 -8.32
N VAL A 27 5.97 11.55 -8.83
CA VAL A 27 7.19 11.23 -9.59
C VAL A 27 7.20 11.90 -10.96
N TYR A 28 6.05 12.01 -11.63
CA TYR A 28 5.93 12.82 -12.83
C TYR A 28 6.31 14.29 -12.56
N PHE A 29 5.82 14.89 -11.47
CA PHE A 29 6.12 16.28 -11.16
C PHE A 29 7.59 16.55 -10.80
N ILE A 30 8.29 15.62 -10.14
CA ILE A 30 9.73 15.82 -9.90
C ILE A 30 10.56 15.71 -11.19
N LYS A 31 10.13 14.88 -12.16
CA LYS A 31 10.76 14.80 -13.48
C LYS A 31 10.59 16.09 -14.30
N THR A 32 9.52 16.85 -14.04
CA THR A 32 9.29 18.18 -14.64
C THR A 32 9.87 19.34 -13.81
N ASN A 33 10.78 19.06 -12.87
CA ASN A 33 11.36 20.03 -11.94
C ASN A 33 10.36 20.79 -11.05
N ARG A 34 9.11 20.32 -10.93
CA ARG A 34 8.07 20.94 -10.10
C ARG A 34 8.10 20.38 -8.67
N ARG A 35 9.11 20.80 -7.92
CA ARG A 35 9.45 20.22 -6.62
C ARG A 35 8.41 20.44 -5.52
N GLU A 36 7.78 21.61 -5.48
CA GLU A 36 6.72 21.88 -4.49
C GLU A 36 5.47 21.02 -4.73
N ILE A 37 5.13 20.77 -6.00
CA ILE A 37 4.02 19.88 -6.35
C ILE A 37 4.37 18.44 -5.97
N HIS A 38 5.56 17.96 -6.34
CA HIS A 38 6.05 16.65 -5.91
C HIS A 38 5.91 16.46 -4.40
N ARG A 39 6.35 17.44 -3.59
CA ARG A 39 6.26 17.40 -2.14
C ARG A 39 4.82 17.21 -1.64
N LYS A 40 3.86 17.98 -2.19
CA LYS A 40 2.44 17.86 -1.83
C LYS A 40 1.89 16.45 -2.11
N PHE A 41 2.21 15.90 -3.29
CA PHE A 41 1.78 14.55 -3.67
C PHE A 41 2.44 13.46 -2.81
N MET A 42 3.73 13.58 -2.48
CA MET A 42 4.39 12.61 -1.59
C MET A 42 3.82 12.64 -0.17
N ILE A 43 3.53 13.82 0.37
CA ILE A 43 2.90 13.95 1.69
C ILE A 43 1.50 13.30 1.66
N ALA A 44 0.69 13.60 0.65
CA ALA A 44 -0.62 12.99 0.49
C ALA A 44 -0.54 11.46 0.36
N ALA A 45 0.43 10.93 -0.40
CA ALA A 45 0.66 9.49 -0.53
C ALA A 45 1.03 8.83 0.80
N VAL A 46 1.91 9.47 1.60
CA VAL A 46 2.24 8.98 2.96
C VAL A 46 1.00 8.99 3.85
N SER A 47 0.23 10.07 3.86
CA SER A 47 -1.00 10.16 4.64
C SER A 47 -2.00 9.06 4.24
N CYS A 48 -2.16 8.81 2.95
CA CYS A 48 -3.02 7.76 2.43
C CYS A 48 -2.53 6.35 2.84
N SER A 49 -1.22 6.10 2.76
CA SER A 49 -0.61 4.83 3.20
C SER A 49 -0.72 4.62 4.71
N ALA A 50 -0.59 5.68 5.51
CA ALA A 50 -0.76 5.62 6.95
C ALA A 50 -2.21 5.32 7.32
N LEU A 51 -3.18 5.96 6.65
CA LEU A 51 -4.59 5.68 6.84
C LEU A 51 -4.93 4.23 6.43
N PHE A 52 -4.38 3.75 5.31
CA PHE A 52 -4.49 2.35 4.91
C PHE A 52 -4.00 1.41 6.00
N LEU A 53 -2.83 1.67 6.58
CA LEU A 53 -2.26 0.81 7.61
C LEU A 53 -3.16 0.75 8.86
N VAL A 54 -3.67 1.90 9.30
CA VAL A 54 -4.62 1.96 10.42
C VAL A 54 -5.89 1.15 10.10
N CYS A 55 -6.52 1.41 8.95
CA CYS A 55 -7.71 0.68 8.53
C CYS A 55 -7.47 -0.83 8.39
N TYR A 56 -6.33 -1.24 7.85
CA TYR A 56 -5.93 -2.64 7.68
C TYR A 56 -5.77 -3.34 9.04
N LEU A 57 -5.01 -2.74 9.96
CA LEU A 57 -4.79 -3.33 11.29
C LEU A 57 -6.11 -3.40 12.09
N THR A 58 -6.94 -2.38 12.01
CA THR A 58 -8.28 -2.39 12.62
C THR A 58 -9.15 -3.50 12.05
N TYR A 59 -9.22 -3.63 10.71
CA TYR A 59 -9.99 -4.69 10.05
C TYR A 59 -9.55 -6.08 10.51
N HIS A 60 -8.24 -6.36 10.47
CA HIS A 60 -7.71 -7.67 10.82
C HIS A 60 -7.82 -7.99 12.32
N GLY A 61 -7.69 -6.98 13.18
CA GLY A 61 -7.93 -7.13 14.62
C GLY A 61 -9.38 -7.45 14.94
N LEU A 62 -10.33 -6.73 14.34
CA LEU A 62 -11.76 -7.00 14.50
C LEU A 62 -12.17 -8.34 13.90
N LEU A 63 -11.64 -8.69 12.72
CA LEU A 63 -11.92 -9.97 12.06
C LEU A 63 -11.43 -11.15 12.91
N GLY A 64 -10.22 -11.04 13.47
CA GLY A 64 -9.68 -12.04 14.40
C GLY A 64 -10.55 -12.19 15.65
N ALA A 65 -11.00 -11.08 16.23
CA ALA A 65 -11.88 -11.10 17.41
C ALA A 65 -13.26 -11.70 17.13
N GLN A 66 -13.83 -11.50 15.93
CA GLN A 66 -15.16 -11.98 15.57
C GLN A 66 -15.19 -13.42 15.03
N SER A 67 -14.18 -13.81 14.24
CA SER A 67 -14.20 -15.06 13.47
C SER A 67 -13.13 -16.07 13.88
N GLY A 68 -12.20 -15.69 14.77
CA GLY A 68 -11.02 -16.50 15.11
C GLY A 68 -9.99 -16.62 13.99
N SER A 69 -10.28 -16.06 12.81
CA SER A 69 -9.37 -15.99 11.67
C SER A 69 -9.02 -14.55 11.35
N VAL A 70 -7.77 -14.31 10.93
CA VAL A 70 -7.33 -13.01 10.43
C VAL A 70 -7.33 -12.95 8.90
N ARG A 71 -7.82 -13.98 8.20
CA ARG A 71 -7.78 -14.06 6.74
C ARG A 71 -9.07 -14.65 6.16
N LYS A 72 -9.49 -14.10 5.02
CA LYS A 72 -10.51 -14.72 4.17
C LYS A 72 -9.86 -15.85 3.36
N HIS A 73 -10.59 -16.96 3.20
CA HIS A 73 -10.16 -18.07 2.36
C HIS A 73 -10.21 -17.69 0.87
N PHE A 74 -9.22 -18.14 0.09
CA PHE A 74 -9.18 -17.92 -1.36
C PHE A 74 -9.82 -19.12 -2.07
N ALA A 75 -10.92 -18.88 -2.80
CA ALA A 75 -11.74 -19.94 -3.41
C ALA A 75 -11.41 -20.21 -4.91
N GLY A 76 -10.37 -19.58 -5.45
CA GLY A 76 -10.00 -19.74 -6.87
C GLY A 76 -9.33 -21.08 -7.20
N PRO A 77 -9.19 -21.41 -8.51
CA PRO A 77 -8.56 -22.64 -8.98
C PRO A 77 -7.06 -22.72 -8.61
N PRO A 78 -6.44 -23.91 -8.66
CA PRO A 78 -5.06 -24.13 -8.17
C PRO A 78 -4.01 -23.15 -8.74
N LEU A 79 -4.01 -22.91 -10.06
CA LEU A 79 -3.07 -21.97 -10.68
C LEU A 79 -3.27 -20.53 -10.19
N ALA A 80 -4.52 -20.10 -10.03
CA ALA A 80 -4.83 -18.76 -9.53
C ALA A 80 -4.44 -18.59 -8.06
N ARG A 81 -4.55 -19.68 -7.29
CA ARG A 81 -4.13 -19.74 -5.88
C ARG A 81 -2.63 -19.55 -5.74
N ASP A 82 -1.83 -20.21 -6.57
CA ASP A 82 -0.36 -20.10 -6.52
C ASP A 82 0.10 -18.68 -6.87
N VAL A 83 -0.52 -18.08 -7.90
CA VAL A 83 -0.29 -16.67 -8.27
C VAL A 83 -0.68 -15.74 -7.12
N TYR A 84 -1.87 -15.94 -6.54
CA TYR A 84 -2.37 -15.15 -5.42
C TYR A 84 -1.41 -15.20 -4.23
N PHE A 85 -0.98 -16.39 -3.81
CA PHE A 85 -0.07 -16.52 -2.67
C PHE A 85 1.32 -15.99 -2.95
N THR A 86 1.81 -16.07 -4.19
CA THR A 86 3.07 -15.45 -4.60
C THR A 86 3.01 -13.92 -4.47
N ILE A 87 1.95 -13.31 -5.00
CA ILE A 87 1.72 -11.87 -4.91
C ILE A 87 1.51 -11.45 -3.45
N LEU A 88 0.67 -12.17 -2.70
CA LEU A 88 0.38 -11.86 -1.30
C LEU A 88 1.64 -11.94 -0.43
N THR A 89 2.45 -12.98 -0.61
CA THR A 89 3.68 -13.17 0.18
C THR A 89 4.68 -12.07 -0.12
N SER A 90 4.97 -11.81 -1.40
CA SER A 90 5.88 -10.75 -1.81
C SER A 90 5.39 -9.36 -1.38
N HIS A 91 4.10 -9.06 -1.56
CA HIS A 91 3.47 -7.82 -1.10
C HIS A 91 3.65 -7.63 0.40
N THR A 92 3.35 -8.65 1.22
CA THR A 92 3.41 -8.55 2.68
C THR A 92 4.83 -8.27 3.16
N ILE A 93 5.81 -9.01 2.63
CA ILE A 93 7.23 -8.81 2.99
C ILE A 93 7.69 -7.40 2.58
N LEU A 94 7.41 -6.99 1.33
CA LEU A 94 7.80 -5.68 0.84
C LEU A 94 7.04 -4.54 1.55
N ALA A 95 5.81 -4.76 2.01
CA ALA A 95 5.05 -3.81 2.81
C ALA A 95 5.72 -3.54 4.17
N VAL A 96 6.33 -4.54 4.80
CA VAL A 96 7.11 -4.32 6.03
C VAL A 96 8.40 -3.54 5.73
N VAL A 97 9.10 -3.91 4.66
CA VAL A 97 10.37 -3.27 4.26
C VAL A 97 10.18 -1.80 3.83
N ILE A 98 9.05 -1.47 3.19
CA ILE A 98 8.85 -0.14 2.63
C ILE A 98 8.54 0.91 3.69
N VAL A 99 7.97 0.53 4.84
CA VAL A 99 7.66 1.46 5.94
C VAL A 99 8.90 2.26 6.40
N PRO A 100 10.01 1.63 6.84
CA PRO A 100 11.20 2.39 7.24
C PRO A 100 11.80 3.19 6.07
N LEU A 101 11.80 2.65 4.85
CA LEU A 101 12.31 3.36 3.67
C LEU A 101 11.53 4.65 3.38
N VAL A 102 10.20 4.61 3.43
CA VAL A 102 9.34 5.78 3.24
C VAL A 102 9.60 6.82 4.34
N LEU A 103 9.69 6.40 5.60
CA LEU A 103 9.97 7.30 6.72
C LEU A 103 11.33 7.99 6.59
N ILE A 104 12.38 7.26 6.21
CA ILE A 104 13.71 7.83 5.96
C ILE A 104 13.67 8.79 4.77
N THR A 105 13.01 8.39 3.68
CA THR A 105 12.89 9.20 2.45
C THR A 105 12.16 10.51 2.72
N LEU A 106 11.04 10.45 3.46
CA LEU A 106 10.25 11.60 3.89
C LEU A 106 11.06 12.52 4.81
N SER A 107 11.68 11.96 5.85
CA SER A 107 12.52 12.72 6.79
C SER A 107 13.65 13.47 6.09
N ARG A 108 14.34 12.83 5.14
CA ARG A 108 15.38 13.48 4.34
C ARG A 108 14.82 14.57 3.43
N GLY A 109 13.64 14.36 2.84
CA GLY A 109 12.95 15.37 2.04
C GLY A 109 12.54 16.60 2.85
N LEU A 110 12.02 16.40 4.06
CA LEU A 110 11.62 17.49 4.98
C LEU A 110 12.81 18.26 5.53
N LYS A 111 13.94 17.59 5.80
CA LYS A 111 15.20 18.20 6.28
C LYS A 111 16.06 18.81 5.17
N ALA A 112 15.51 18.98 3.97
CA ALA A 112 16.22 19.51 2.81
C ALA A 112 17.50 18.73 2.38
N ARG A 113 17.64 17.46 2.78
CA ARG A 113 18.80 16.60 2.46
C ARG A 113 18.60 15.88 1.12
N TYR A 114 18.60 16.64 0.02
CA TYR A 114 18.15 16.14 -1.29
C TYR A 114 19.04 15.07 -1.91
N VAL A 115 20.36 15.15 -1.71
CA VAL A 115 21.31 14.15 -2.22
C VAL A 115 21.00 12.79 -1.59
N GLN A 116 20.90 12.75 -0.26
CA GLN A 116 20.58 11.53 0.49
C GLN A 116 19.13 11.08 0.26
N HIS A 117 18.20 12.01 0.04
CA HIS A 117 16.81 11.69 -0.34
C HIS A 117 16.77 10.97 -1.69
N ARG A 118 17.45 11.48 -2.72
CA ARG A 118 17.48 10.88 -4.05
C ARG A 118 18.11 9.49 -4.05
N ALA A 119 19.19 9.32 -3.27
CA ALA A 119 19.89 8.04 -3.15
C ALA A 119 19.01 6.90 -2.58
N ILE A 120 18.07 7.21 -1.69
CA ILE A 120 17.11 6.22 -1.16
C ILE A 120 15.83 6.15 -1.99
N ALA A 121 15.36 7.28 -2.52
CA ALA A 121 14.12 7.36 -3.29
C ALA A 121 14.13 6.48 -4.55
N ARG A 122 15.29 6.21 -5.16
CA ARG A 122 15.43 5.24 -6.28
C ARG A 122 14.99 3.83 -5.93
N TRP A 123 15.05 3.45 -4.66
CA TRP A 123 14.60 2.16 -4.14
C TRP A 123 13.21 2.28 -3.52
N THR A 124 12.95 3.34 -2.75
CA THR A 124 11.63 3.58 -2.14
C THR A 124 10.54 3.66 -3.19
N TYR A 125 10.74 4.38 -4.30
CA TYR A 125 9.71 4.55 -5.33
C TYR A 125 9.20 3.22 -5.92
N PRO A 126 10.04 2.35 -6.52
CA PRO A 126 9.55 1.12 -7.15
C PRO A 126 8.93 0.16 -6.13
N LEU A 127 9.50 0.03 -4.93
CA LEU A 127 8.94 -0.82 -3.88
C LEU A 127 7.58 -0.30 -3.40
N TRP A 128 7.46 1.02 -3.18
CA TRP A 128 6.21 1.62 -2.74
C TRP A 128 5.13 1.50 -3.79
N MET A 129 5.47 1.75 -5.06
CA MET A 129 4.55 1.56 -6.17
C MET A 129 4.10 0.10 -6.29
N TYR A 130 5.03 -0.87 -6.17
CA TYR A 130 4.72 -2.29 -6.20
C TYR A 130 3.71 -2.67 -5.14
N VAL A 131 3.96 -2.30 -3.87
CA VAL A 131 3.07 -2.63 -2.75
C VAL A 131 1.70 -1.98 -2.95
N SER A 132 1.63 -0.70 -3.33
CA SER A 132 0.35 -0.02 -3.54
C SER A 132 -0.47 -0.64 -4.68
N VAL A 133 0.14 -1.02 -5.80
CA VAL A 133 -0.58 -1.68 -6.91
C VAL A 133 -1.00 -3.10 -6.54
N THR A 134 -0.10 -3.90 -5.97
CA THR A 134 -0.39 -5.29 -5.61
C THR A 134 -1.45 -5.40 -4.52
N GLY A 135 -1.57 -4.41 -3.62
CA GLY A 135 -2.67 -4.35 -2.66
C GLY A 135 -4.06 -4.30 -3.32
N VAL A 136 -4.19 -3.55 -4.42
CA VAL A 136 -5.44 -3.51 -5.23
C VAL A 136 -5.66 -4.85 -5.93
N VAL A 137 -4.61 -5.44 -6.51
CA VAL A 137 -4.70 -6.74 -7.20
C VAL A 137 -5.16 -7.84 -6.25
N ILE A 138 -4.59 -7.91 -5.04
CA ILE A 138 -4.98 -8.88 -4.00
C ILE A 138 -6.47 -8.73 -3.68
N TYR A 139 -6.95 -7.50 -3.51
CA TYR A 139 -8.37 -7.24 -3.28
C TYR A 139 -9.25 -7.73 -4.45
N LEU A 140 -8.88 -7.41 -5.69
CA LEU A 140 -9.64 -7.84 -6.86
C LEU A 140 -9.70 -9.36 -6.95
N MET A 141 -8.57 -10.05 -6.77
CA MET A 141 -8.52 -11.51 -6.78
C MET A 141 -9.41 -12.13 -5.70
N LEU A 142 -9.36 -11.60 -4.47
CA LEU A 142 -10.00 -12.19 -3.29
C LEU A 142 -11.49 -11.81 -3.12
N TYR A 143 -11.92 -10.66 -3.65
CA TYR A 143 -13.26 -10.11 -3.43
C TYR A 143 -14.06 -9.83 -4.70
N LYS A 144 -13.48 -9.93 -5.89
CA LYS A 144 -14.20 -9.64 -7.16
C LYS A 144 -14.07 -10.73 -8.23
N ILE A 145 -12.90 -11.35 -8.37
CA ILE A 145 -12.63 -12.32 -9.45
C ILE A 145 -12.95 -13.75 -9.03
N TYR A 146 -12.46 -14.18 -7.86
CA TYR A 146 -12.60 -15.57 -7.38
C TYR A 146 -13.50 -15.63 -6.14
N VAL A 147 -14.70 -15.04 -6.25
CA VAL A 147 -15.72 -15.02 -5.20
C VAL A 147 -16.56 -16.29 -5.23
#